data_AF-A0A212CDW7-F1
#
_entry.id   AF-A0A212CDW7-F1
#
_cell.length_a   1.000
_cell.length_b   1.000
_cell.length_c   1.000
_cell.angle_alpha   90.00
_cell.angle_beta   90.00
_cell.angle_gamma   90.00
#
_symmetry.space_group_name_H-M   'P 1'
#
loop_
_entity.id
_entity.type
_entity.pdbx_description
1 polymer ?
#
loop_
_entity_poly.entity_id
_entity_poly.type
_entity_poly.pdbx_seq_one_letter_code
_entity_poly.pdbx_strand_id
1 'polypeptide(L)'
;MRILVNLLLDTLPMLGNVLLLCFFVFFIFGIIGVQLWAGLLRNRCFLEENFTIQGDVALPPYYQPEEDDEMPFICSLSGDNGIMGCHEIPPLKEQGRECCLSKDDVYDFGAGRQDLNASGLCVNWNRYYNVCRTGSANPHKGAINFDNIGYAWIVIFQVITLEGWVEIMYYVMDAHSFYNFIYFILLII
;
A
#
# COMPACT_ATOMS: atom_id res chain seq x y z
N MET A 1 -40.17 -1.99 25.63
CA MET A 1 -38.69 -1.93 25.72
C MET A 1 -38.08 -3.14 26.42
N ARG A 2 -38.43 -3.47 27.68
CA ARG A 2 -37.85 -4.63 28.41
C ARG A 2 -38.10 -5.99 27.74
N ILE A 3 -39.30 -6.20 27.19
CA ILE A 3 -39.67 -7.43 26.46
C ILE A 3 -38.80 -7.62 25.21
N LEU A 4 -38.53 -6.54 24.47
CA LEU A 4 -37.70 -6.59 23.27
C LEU A 4 -36.25 -6.98 23.59
N VAL A 5 -35.67 -6.42 24.67
CA VAL A 5 -34.30 -6.76 25.09
C VAL A 5 -34.20 -8.22 25.53
N ASN A 6 -35.17 -8.72 26.31
CA ASN A 6 -35.18 -10.12 26.72
C ASN A 6 -35.31 -11.06 25.53
N LEU A 7 -36.16 -10.75 24.54
CA LEU A 7 -36.27 -11.53 23.30
C LEU A 7 -34.96 -11.53 22.49
N LEU A 8 -34.19 -10.43 22.51
CA LEU A 8 -32.88 -10.34 21.88
C LEU A 8 -31.82 -11.17 22.61
N LEU A 9 -31.83 -11.15 23.94
CA LEU A 9 -30.90 -11.93 24.76
C LEU A 9 -31.20 -13.43 24.68
N ASP A 10 -32.47 -13.83 24.53
CA ASP A 10 -32.88 -15.23 24.43
C ASP A 10 -32.41 -15.90 23.12
N THR A 11 -32.07 -15.14 22.07
CA THR A 11 -31.54 -15.68 20.80
C THR A 11 -30.00 -15.76 20.76
N LEU A 12 -29.29 -15.07 21.66
CA LEU A 12 -27.81 -15.08 21.73
C LEU A 12 -27.19 -16.48 21.94
N PRO A 13 -27.75 -17.38 22.79
CA PRO A 13 -27.16 -18.70 22.99
C PRO A 13 -27.13 -19.55 21.72
N MET A 14 -28.13 -19.39 20.84
CA MET A 14 -28.16 -20.09 19.55
C MET A 14 -27.12 -19.54 18.57
N LEU A 15 -26.79 -18.24 18.67
CA LEU A 15 -25.73 -17.60 17.89
C LEU A 15 -24.32 -18.03 18.33
N GLY A 16 -24.15 -18.48 19.58
CA GLY A 16 -22.85 -18.89 20.13
C GLY A 16 -22.11 -19.96 19.32
N ASN A 17 -22.84 -20.93 18.74
CA ASN A 17 -22.24 -21.96 17.89
C ASN A 17 -21.62 -21.38 16.61
N VAL A 18 -22.30 -20.40 16.02
CA VAL A 18 -21.81 -19.69 14.82
C VAL A 18 -20.62 -18.81 15.16
N LEU A 19 -20.65 -18.14 16.32
CA LEU A 19 -19.51 -17.34 16.81
C LEU A 19 -18.26 -18.20 17.05
N LEU A 20 -18.41 -19.43 17.54
CA LEU A 20 -17.30 -20.35 17.71
C LEU A 20 -16.71 -20.77 16.36
N LEU A 21 -17.53 -21.10 15.37
CA LEU A 21 -17.05 -21.38 14.00
C LEU A 21 -16.33 -20.18 13.41
N CYS A 22 -16.91 -18.99 13.56
CA CYS A 22 -16.34 -17.72 13.12
C CYS A 22 -14.96 -17.50 13.75
N PHE A 23 -14.83 -17.67 15.06
CA PHE A 23 -13.56 -17.56 15.76
C PHE A 23 -12.47 -18.47 15.17
N PHE A 24 -12.78 -19.72 14.82
CA PHE A 24 -11.82 -20.61 14.16
C PHE A 24 -11.37 -20.10 12.80
N VAL A 25 -12.29 -19.57 11.99
CA VAL A 25 -11.97 -18.95 10.69
C VAL A 25 -11.02 -17.76 10.88
N PHE A 26 -11.33 -16.85 11.81
CA PHE A 26 -10.47 -15.71 12.14
C PHE A 26 -9.06 -16.14 12.59
N PHE A 27 -8.95 -17.21 13.37
CA PHE A 27 -7.65 -17.72 13.80
C PHE A 27 -6.84 -18.34 12.66
N ILE A 28 -7.44 -19.24 11.87
CA ILE A 28 -6.74 -19.93 10.80
C ILE A 28 -6.26 -18.92 9.75
N PHE A 29 -7.18 -18.12 9.22
CA PHE A 29 -6.86 -17.13 8.19
C PHE A 29 -6.00 -15.99 8.75
N GLY A 30 -6.18 -15.62 10.02
CA GLY A 30 -5.36 -14.61 10.69
C GLY A 30 -3.91 -15.04 10.82
N ILE A 31 -3.66 -16.27 11.28
CA ILE A 31 -2.30 -16.79 11.39
C ILE A 31 -1.66 -16.93 10.01
N ILE A 32 -2.37 -17.49 9.02
CA ILE A 32 -1.86 -17.59 7.64
C ILE A 32 -1.49 -16.19 7.10
N GLY A 33 -2.37 -15.19 7.28
CA GLY A 33 -2.12 -13.83 6.81
C GLY A 33 -0.91 -13.18 7.47
N VAL A 34 -0.75 -13.33 8.79
CA VAL A 34 0.42 -12.81 9.52
C VAL A 34 1.72 -13.48 9.04
N GLN A 35 1.71 -14.80 8.83
CA GLN A 35 2.91 -15.52 8.39
C GLN A 35 3.34 -15.17 6.97
N LEU A 36 2.39 -14.85 6.09
CA LEU A 36 2.69 -14.51 4.70
C LEU A 36 3.04 -13.04 4.49
N TRP A 37 2.37 -12.12 5.20
CA TRP A 37 2.38 -10.69 4.82
C TRP A 37 2.76 -9.71 5.93
N ALA A 38 3.26 -10.19 7.08
CA ALA A 38 3.77 -9.31 8.11
C ALA A 38 4.88 -8.39 7.56
N GLY A 39 4.71 -7.08 7.72
CA GLY A 39 5.63 -6.05 7.29
C GLY A 39 5.56 -5.66 5.82
N LEU A 40 4.96 -6.48 4.94
CA LEU A 40 5.00 -6.24 3.48
C LEU A 40 4.21 -4.99 3.06
N LEU A 41 3.09 -4.68 3.73
CA LEU A 41 2.28 -3.50 3.40
C LEU A 41 2.98 -2.17 3.74
N ARG A 42 4.11 -2.21 4.44
CA ARG A 42 4.95 -1.05 4.71
C ARG A 42 5.93 -0.74 3.57
N ASN A 43 6.04 -1.60 2.57
CA ASN A 43 7.01 -1.43 1.49
C ASN A 43 6.72 -0.16 0.68
N ARG A 44 7.77 0.64 0.43
CA ARG A 44 7.74 1.88 -0.36
C ARG A 44 8.98 1.97 -1.24
N CYS A 45 8.91 2.80 -2.27
CA CYS A 45 10.04 3.06 -3.15
C CYS A 45 10.83 4.26 -2.64
N PHE A 46 12.07 4.01 -2.24
CA PHE A 46 13.02 5.00 -1.73
C PHE A 46 14.02 5.41 -2.82
N LEU A 47 14.61 6.59 -2.61
CA LEU A 47 15.80 7.01 -3.35
C LEU A 47 17.00 6.14 -2.93
N GLU A 48 17.97 6.03 -3.84
CA GLU A 48 19.25 5.41 -3.54
C GLU A 48 20.05 6.26 -2.51
N GLU A 49 20.80 5.63 -1.61
CA GLU A 49 21.51 6.33 -0.51
C GLU A 49 22.55 7.35 -1.00
N ASN A 50 23.13 7.12 -2.18
CA ASN A 50 24.11 8.02 -2.79
C ASN A 50 23.47 9.02 -3.78
N PHE A 51 22.15 9.20 -3.71
CA PHE A 51 21.45 10.13 -4.58
C PHE A 51 21.73 11.57 -4.15
N THR A 52 22.69 12.21 -4.81
CA THR A 52 22.98 13.64 -4.62
C THR A 52 22.24 14.46 -5.66
N ILE A 53 21.38 15.36 -5.19
CA ILE A 53 20.79 16.42 -6.02
C ILE A 53 21.70 17.65 -5.93
N GLN A 54 22.14 18.19 -7.06
CA GLN A 54 22.75 19.54 -7.07
C GLN A 54 21.63 20.55 -7.31
N GLY A 55 21.28 21.32 -6.28
CA GLY A 55 20.23 22.35 -6.34
C GLY A 55 19.36 22.41 -5.07
N ASP A 56 18.47 23.39 -5.00
CA ASP A 56 17.55 23.67 -3.86
C ASP A 56 16.30 22.75 -3.83
N VAL A 57 16.37 21.57 -4.47
CA VAL A 57 15.21 20.66 -4.58
C VAL A 57 15.18 19.69 -3.41
N ALA A 58 14.24 19.89 -2.49
CA ALA A 58 13.98 18.96 -1.40
C ALA A 58 12.97 17.89 -1.85
N LEU A 59 13.44 16.66 -2.05
CA LEU A 59 12.57 15.51 -2.33
C LEU A 59 12.24 14.74 -1.05
N PRO A 60 11.03 14.17 -0.93
CA PRO A 60 10.72 13.25 0.15
C PRO A 60 11.59 11.98 0.08
N PRO A 61 11.80 11.29 1.20
CA PRO A 61 12.66 10.10 1.24
C PRO A 61 12.11 8.91 0.43
N TYR A 62 10.79 8.85 0.22
CA TYR A 62 10.12 7.83 -0.57
C TYR A 62 9.04 8.46 -1.46
N TYR A 63 8.64 7.73 -2.50
CA TYR A 63 7.59 8.17 -3.41
C TYR A 63 6.22 8.27 -2.73
N GLN A 64 5.61 9.46 -2.79
CA GLN A 64 4.30 9.76 -2.25
C GLN A 64 3.35 10.18 -3.38
N PRO A 65 2.27 9.42 -3.65
CA PRO A 65 1.20 9.86 -4.54
C PRO A 65 0.50 11.12 -4.02
N GLU A 66 -0.18 11.88 -4.90
CA GLU A 66 -0.95 13.08 -4.49
C GLU A 66 -2.11 12.76 -3.52
N GLU A 67 -2.63 11.52 -3.56
CA GLU A 67 -3.63 10.97 -2.63
C GLU A 67 -2.97 10.09 -1.54
N ASP A 68 -1.96 10.67 -0.87
CA ASP A 68 -0.92 10.11 0.02
C ASP A 68 -1.32 8.87 0.86
N ASP A 69 -2.48 8.89 1.52
CA ASP A 69 -2.91 7.88 2.51
C ASP A 69 -4.01 6.91 2.01
N GLU A 70 -4.79 7.29 0.99
CA GLU A 70 -5.93 6.50 0.51
C GLU A 70 -5.50 5.46 -0.53
N MET A 71 -4.53 5.79 -1.38
CA MET A 71 -3.98 4.89 -2.39
C MET A 71 -2.44 4.88 -2.35
N PRO A 72 -1.83 4.22 -1.36
CA PRO A 72 -0.38 4.16 -1.27
C PRO A 72 0.21 3.29 -2.39
N PHE A 73 1.38 3.69 -2.90
CA PHE A 73 2.16 2.87 -3.81
C PHE A 73 3.00 1.86 -3.03
N ILE A 74 2.62 0.58 -3.09
CA ILE A 74 3.31 -0.51 -2.40
C ILE A 74 4.13 -1.29 -3.42
N CYS A 75 5.41 -1.52 -3.12
CA CYS A 75 6.30 -2.25 -4.00
C CYS A 75 6.60 -3.67 -3.49
N SER A 76 6.91 -4.56 -4.42
CA SER A 76 7.46 -5.89 -4.16
C SER A 76 8.95 -5.81 -3.84
N LEU A 77 9.38 -6.54 -2.81
CA LEU A 77 10.81 -6.75 -2.53
C LEU A 77 11.41 -7.68 -3.60
N SER A 78 12.74 -7.66 -3.74
CA SER A 78 13.44 -8.46 -4.76
C SER A 78 13.35 -9.98 -4.57
N GLY A 79 12.91 -10.45 -3.40
CA GLY A 79 12.67 -11.87 -3.11
C GLY A 79 11.23 -12.32 -3.35
N ASP A 80 10.32 -11.37 -3.54
CA ASP A 80 8.89 -11.60 -3.71
C ASP A 80 8.51 -11.45 -5.19
N ASN A 81 7.39 -12.06 -5.58
CA ASN A 81 6.87 -12.01 -6.95
C ASN A 81 5.62 -11.12 -7.03
N GLY A 82 5.62 -10.02 -6.28
CA GLY A 82 4.54 -9.05 -6.29
C GLY A 82 4.40 -8.39 -7.66
N ILE A 83 3.19 -7.93 -7.96
CA ILE A 83 2.86 -7.36 -9.28
C ILE A 83 3.58 -6.02 -9.49
N MET A 84 3.76 -5.24 -8.41
CA MET A 84 4.14 -3.84 -8.51
C MET A 84 5.60 -3.60 -8.13
N GLY A 85 6.37 -3.07 -9.06
CA GLY A 85 7.77 -2.70 -8.88
C GLY A 85 7.97 -1.18 -8.89
N CYS A 86 9.06 -0.72 -8.28
CA CYS A 86 9.40 0.71 -8.28
C CYS A 86 9.65 1.33 -9.66
N HIS A 87 9.82 0.50 -10.70
CA HIS A 87 9.96 0.94 -12.08
C HIS A 87 8.62 1.31 -12.74
N GLU A 88 7.48 0.95 -12.13
CA GLU A 88 6.14 1.22 -12.64
C GLU A 88 5.54 2.53 -12.08
N ILE A 89 6.32 3.27 -11.28
CA ILE A 89 5.92 4.58 -10.78
C ILE A 89 5.62 5.50 -11.98
N PRO A 90 4.43 6.14 -12.02
CA PRO A 90 4.08 7.02 -13.12
C PRO A 90 5.02 8.24 -13.18
N PRO A 91 5.30 8.76 -14.40
CA PRO A 91 6.09 9.96 -14.55
C PRO A 91 5.42 11.14 -13.83
N LEU A 92 6.23 12.01 -13.23
CA LEU A 92 5.76 13.21 -12.54
C LEU A 92 4.93 14.07 -13.52
N LYS A 93 3.78 14.57 -13.07
CA LYS A 93 2.92 15.46 -13.85
C LYS A 93 2.85 16.83 -13.19
N GLU A 94 3.28 17.87 -13.89
CA GLU A 94 3.09 19.26 -13.47
C GLU A 94 2.05 19.93 -14.38
N GLN A 95 1.00 20.53 -13.79
CA GLN A 95 -0.08 21.19 -14.55
C GLN A 95 -0.69 20.32 -15.66
N GLY A 96 -0.75 19.00 -15.45
CA GLY A 96 -1.28 18.03 -16.42
C GLY A 96 -0.31 17.64 -17.54
N ARG A 97 0.94 18.11 -17.54
CA ARG A 97 1.99 17.72 -18.49
C ARG A 97 2.98 16.77 -17.82
N GLU A 98 3.36 15.72 -18.54
CA GLU A 98 4.37 14.77 -18.07
C GLU A 98 5.77 15.38 -18.15
N CYS A 99 6.49 15.31 -17.03
CA CYS A 99 7.90 15.65 -16.96
C CYS A 99 8.71 14.54 -17.64
N CYS A 100 9.54 14.90 -18.61
CA CYS A 100 10.34 13.95 -19.38
C CYS A 100 11.84 14.11 -19.18
N LEU A 101 12.28 15.23 -18.58
CA LEU A 101 13.70 15.49 -18.38
C LEU A 101 14.29 14.63 -17.26
N SER A 102 15.56 14.30 -17.41
CA SER A 102 16.39 13.69 -16.37
C SER A 102 17.18 14.75 -15.61
N LYS A 103 17.77 14.36 -14.47
CA LYS A 103 18.70 15.18 -13.71
C LYS A 103 19.91 15.60 -14.55
N ASP A 104 20.31 14.78 -15.53
CA ASP A 104 21.53 15.00 -16.32
C ASP A 104 21.30 16.04 -17.42
N ASP A 105 20.06 16.12 -17.94
CA ASP A 105 19.65 17.18 -18.88
C ASP A 105 19.78 18.57 -18.23
N VAL A 106 19.56 18.68 -16.92
CA VAL A 106 19.75 19.95 -16.19
C VAL A 106 21.21 20.40 -16.24
N TYR A 107 22.18 19.48 -16.20
CA TYR A 107 23.60 19.83 -16.30
C TYR A 107 23.97 20.29 -17.71
N ASP A 108 23.44 19.66 -18.75
CA ASP A 108 23.71 20.03 -20.15
C ASP A 108 23.07 21.37 -20.52
N PHE A 109 21.88 21.68 -20.01
CA PHE A 109 21.25 23.01 -20.16
C PHE A 109 21.85 24.07 -19.21
N GLY A 110 22.65 23.67 -18.22
CA GLY A 110 23.24 24.51 -17.18
C GLY A 110 24.31 25.52 -17.62
N ALA A 111 24.70 25.53 -18.90
CA ALA A 111 25.52 26.61 -19.48
C ALA A 111 24.67 27.81 -19.98
N GLY A 112 23.33 27.73 -19.95
CA GLY A 112 22.41 28.77 -20.42
C GLY A 112 21.34 29.10 -19.39
N ARG A 113 21.50 30.24 -18.71
CA ARG A 113 20.59 30.89 -17.76
C ARG A 113 19.06 30.67 -17.97
N GLN A 114 18.38 30.48 -16.82
CA GLN A 114 17.10 31.08 -16.41
C GLN A 114 15.75 30.69 -17.08
N ASP A 115 15.68 29.92 -18.16
CA ASP A 115 14.38 29.72 -18.86
C ASP A 115 13.73 28.32 -18.77
N LEU A 116 14.11 27.46 -17.82
CA LEU A 116 13.41 26.17 -17.60
C LEU A 116 11.95 26.37 -17.14
N ASN A 117 11.71 27.32 -16.24
CA ASN A 117 10.36 27.69 -15.80
C ASN A 117 9.55 28.42 -16.88
N ALA A 118 10.20 29.10 -17.83
CA ALA A 118 9.54 29.82 -18.92
C ALA A 118 9.14 28.91 -20.09
N SER A 119 9.85 27.79 -20.25
CA SER A 119 9.63 26.82 -21.34
C SER A 119 8.74 25.62 -20.94
N GLY A 120 8.34 25.54 -19.66
CA GLY A 120 7.44 24.50 -19.15
C GLY A 120 8.04 23.10 -19.16
N LEU A 121 9.37 23.02 -19.06
CA LEU A 121 10.12 21.77 -18.99
C LEU A 121 10.45 21.45 -17.53
N CYS A 122 10.05 20.26 -17.09
CA CYS A 122 10.26 19.77 -15.73
C CYS A 122 10.99 18.42 -15.72
N VAL A 123 11.71 18.16 -14.62
CA VAL A 123 12.47 16.92 -14.38
C VAL A 123 11.56 15.87 -13.76
N ASN A 124 11.62 14.64 -14.29
CA ASN A 124 10.90 13.52 -13.73
C ASN A 124 11.64 12.92 -12.54
N TRP A 125 11.41 13.48 -11.35
CA TRP A 125 12.01 12.98 -10.12
C TRP A 125 11.51 11.58 -9.73
N ASN A 126 10.30 11.20 -10.15
CA ASN A 126 9.69 9.90 -9.82
C ASN A 126 10.54 8.72 -10.30
N ARG A 127 11.28 8.88 -11.41
CA ARG A 127 12.18 7.86 -11.97
C ARG A 127 13.30 7.42 -11.00
N TYR A 128 13.67 8.26 -10.03
CA TYR A 128 14.78 7.98 -9.12
C TYR A 128 14.38 7.20 -7.87
N TYR A 129 13.08 7.00 -7.61
CA TYR A 129 12.61 6.11 -6.54
C TYR A 129 12.61 4.67 -7.04
N ASN A 130 13.79 4.06 -7.15
CA ASN A 130 13.96 2.73 -7.75
C ASN A 130 14.26 1.62 -6.73
N VAL A 131 14.43 1.96 -5.44
CA VAL A 131 14.79 0.99 -4.40
C VAL A 131 13.57 0.66 -3.53
N CYS A 132 13.03 -0.54 -3.65
CA CYS A 132 11.97 -1.00 -2.75
C CYS A 132 12.54 -1.37 -1.37
N ARG A 133 12.03 -0.75 -0.30
CA ARG A 133 12.38 -1.10 1.09
C ARG A 133 11.15 -1.05 1.99
N THR A 134 11.21 -1.76 3.11
CA THR A 134 10.19 -1.71 4.16
C THR A 134 10.26 -0.36 4.88
N GLY A 135 9.21 0.45 4.74
CA GLY A 135 9.05 1.72 5.41
C GLY A 135 8.55 1.61 6.85
N SER A 136 8.16 2.74 7.43
CA SER A 136 7.74 2.83 8.84
C SER A 136 6.24 2.78 9.06
N ALA A 137 5.43 3.09 8.05
CA ALA A 137 3.97 3.24 8.17
C ALA A 137 3.20 2.30 7.24
N ASN A 138 2.08 1.79 7.73
CA ASN A 138 1.13 0.97 6.97
C ASN A 138 0.03 1.87 6.33
N PRO A 139 -0.66 1.39 5.29
CA PRO A 139 -1.80 2.08 4.65
C PRO A 139 -2.90 2.51 5.63
N HIS A 140 -3.70 3.50 5.23
CA HIS A 140 -4.84 4.02 5.99
C HIS A 140 -4.51 4.35 7.45
N LYS A 141 -3.47 5.17 7.66
CA LYS A 141 -2.99 5.58 9.00
C LYS A 141 -2.63 4.40 9.92
N GLY A 142 -2.21 3.29 9.33
CA GLY A 142 -1.81 2.10 10.07
C GLY A 142 -2.93 1.10 10.34
N ALA A 143 -4.16 1.33 9.88
CA ALA A 143 -5.29 0.45 10.16
C ALA A 143 -5.19 -0.89 9.43
N ILE A 144 -4.67 -0.90 8.19
CA ILE A 144 -4.62 -2.09 7.34
C ILE A 144 -3.21 -2.66 7.34
N ASN A 145 -3.02 -3.78 8.06
CA ASN A 145 -1.74 -4.51 8.10
C ASN A 145 -1.92 -5.94 8.61
N PHE A 146 -0.90 -6.77 8.40
CA PHE A 146 -0.83 -8.15 8.88
C PHE A 146 0.33 -8.35 9.88
N ASP A 147 0.77 -7.28 10.54
CA ASP A 147 1.96 -7.31 11.41
C ASP A 147 1.70 -8.05 12.73
N ASN A 148 0.44 -8.10 13.15
CA ASN A 148 -0.01 -8.77 14.37
C ASN A 148 -1.36 -9.43 14.13
N ILE A 149 -1.67 -10.45 14.94
CA ILE A 149 -2.94 -11.18 14.84
C ILE A 149 -4.17 -10.28 15.03
N GLY A 150 -4.09 -9.26 15.88
CA GLY A 150 -5.19 -8.32 16.10
C GLY A 150 -5.50 -7.45 14.89
N TYR A 151 -4.48 -6.92 14.20
CA TYR A 151 -4.67 -6.17 12.96
C TYR A 151 -5.13 -7.07 11.82
N ALA A 152 -4.59 -8.29 11.73
CA ALA A 152 -5.06 -9.29 10.77
C ALA A 152 -6.56 -9.60 10.96
N TRP A 153 -7.06 -9.66 12.20
CA TRP A 153 -8.50 -9.83 12.44
C TRP A 153 -9.32 -8.62 12.02
N ILE A 154 -8.85 -7.40 12.23
CA ILE A 154 -9.54 -6.18 11.75
C ILE A 154 -9.68 -6.25 10.23
N VAL A 155 -8.60 -6.61 9.54
CA VAL A 155 -8.58 -6.78 8.08
C VAL A 155 -9.53 -7.91 7.62
N ILE A 156 -9.48 -9.08 8.27
CA ILE A 156 -10.37 -10.20 7.94
C ILE A 156 -11.84 -9.83 8.14
N PHE A 157 -12.16 -9.12 9.22
CA PHE A 157 -13.51 -8.63 9.47
C PHE A 157 -14.00 -7.74 8.33
N GLN A 158 -13.17 -6.80 7.89
CA GLN A 158 -13.46 -5.92 6.76
C GLN A 158 -13.65 -6.69 5.44
N VAL A 159 -12.85 -7.74 5.21
CA VAL A 159 -13.01 -8.60 4.02
C VAL A 159 -14.33 -9.36 4.05
N ILE A 160 -14.72 -9.94 5.19
CA ILE A 160 -15.98 -10.69 5.34
C ILE A 160 -17.21 -9.78 5.17
N THR A 161 -17.12 -8.50 5.55
CA THR A 161 -18.20 -7.52 5.29
C THR A 161 -18.27 -7.05 3.84
N LEU A 162 -17.36 -7.52 2.96
CA LEU A 162 -17.28 -7.17 1.55
C LEU A 162 -17.09 -5.68 1.27
N GLU A 163 -16.43 -4.96 2.19
CA GLU A 163 -16.16 -3.53 2.06
C GLU A 163 -14.66 -3.30 1.91
N GLY A 164 -14.22 -2.68 0.80
CA GLY A 164 -12.79 -2.40 0.55
C GLY A 164 -11.90 -3.66 0.42
N TRP A 165 -12.47 -4.87 0.36
CA TRP A 165 -11.71 -6.12 0.29
C TRP A 165 -10.84 -6.24 -0.97
N VAL A 166 -11.30 -5.65 -2.07
CA VAL A 166 -10.60 -5.63 -3.36
C VAL A 166 -9.29 -4.83 -3.25
N GLU A 167 -9.31 -3.70 -2.55
CA GLU A 167 -8.14 -2.84 -2.34
C GLU A 167 -7.08 -3.55 -1.51
N ILE A 168 -7.50 -4.19 -0.40
CA ILE A 168 -6.61 -4.98 0.46
C ILE A 168 -5.99 -6.15 -0.32
N MET A 169 -6.78 -6.82 -1.15
CA MET A 169 -6.29 -7.87 -2.04
C MET A 169 -5.22 -7.33 -2.98
N TYR A 170 -5.46 -6.19 -3.63
CA TYR A 170 -4.47 -5.59 -4.53
C TYR A 170 -3.20 -5.18 -3.80
N TYR A 171 -3.27 -4.59 -2.61
CA TYR A 171 -2.07 -4.28 -1.80
C TYR A 171 -1.21 -5.52 -1.54
N VAL A 172 -1.84 -6.64 -1.21
CA VAL A 172 -1.16 -7.91 -0.95
C VAL A 172 -0.62 -8.55 -2.23
N MET A 173 -1.32 -8.39 -3.36
CA MET A 173 -0.85 -8.87 -4.66
C MET A 173 0.35 -8.07 -5.18
N ASP A 174 0.31 -6.76 -5.01
CA ASP A 174 1.38 -5.83 -5.39
C ASP A 174 2.66 -6.07 -4.59
N ALA A 175 2.53 -6.38 -3.29
CA ALA A 175 3.68 -6.57 -2.40
C ALA A 175 4.31 -7.98 -2.45
N HIS A 176 3.54 -9.04 -2.70
CA HIS A 176 4.02 -10.43 -2.51
C HIS A 176 3.84 -11.36 -3.73
N SER A 177 2.62 -11.48 -4.26
CA SER A 177 2.33 -12.41 -5.37
C SER A 177 0.94 -12.22 -5.96
N PHE A 178 0.83 -12.37 -7.29
CA PHE A 178 -0.45 -12.46 -7.97
C PHE A 178 -1.37 -13.55 -7.41
N TYR A 179 -0.84 -14.71 -6.99
CA TYR A 179 -1.67 -15.85 -6.54
C TYR A 179 -2.35 -15.65 -5.18
N ASN A 180 -2.07 -14.54 -4.49
CA ASN A 180 -2.68 -14.24 -3.20
C ASN A 180 -4.22 -14.10 -3.28
N PHE A 181 -4.80 -13.86 -4.47
CA PHE A 181 -6.25 -13.80 -4.65
C PHE A 181 -6.98 -15.05 -4.12
N ILE A 182 -6.33 -16.23 -4.17
CA ILE A 182 -6.91 -17.50 -3.71
C ILE A 182 -7.28 -17.44 -2.23
N TYR A 183 -6.45 -16.79 -1.40
CA TYR A 183 -6.73 -16.61 0.02
C TYR A 183 -8.03 -15.81 0.24
N PHE A 184 -8.22 -14.71 -0.49
CA PHE A 184 -9.38 -13.84 -0.33
C PHE A 184 -10.66 -14.52 -0.81
N ILE A 185 -10.60 -15.24 -1.93
CA ILE A 185 -11.76 -16.01 -2.42
C ILE A 185 -12.16 -17.11 -1.43
N LEU A 186 -11.20 -17.84 -0.85
CA LEU A 186 -11.48 -18.87 0.16
C LEU A 186 -11.96 -18.30 1.50
N LEU A 187 -11.61 -17.05 1.82
CA LEU A 187 -12.10 -16.38 3.03
C LEU A 187 -13.54 -15.90 2.88
N ILE A 188 -13.95 -15.52 1.66
CA ILE A 188 -15.29 -15.00 1.37
C ILE A 188 -16.33 -16.13 1.22
N ILE A 189 -15.95 -17.27 0.65
CA ILE A 189 -16.83 -18.44 0.42
C ILE A 189 -17.00 -19.24 1.71
#